data_AF-C6ZL96-F1
#
_entry.id   AF-C6ZL96-F1
#
_cell.length_a   1.000
_cell.length_b   1.000
_cell.length_c   1.000
_cell.angle_alpha   90.00
_cell.angle_beta   90.00
_cell.angle_gamma   90.00
#
_symmetry.space_group_name_H-M   'P 1'
#
loop_
_entity.id
_entity.type
_entity.pdbx_description
1 polymer ?
#
loop_
_entity_poly.entity_id
_entity_poly.type
_entity_poly.pdbx_seq_one_letter_code
_entity_poly.pdbx_strand_id
1 'polypeptide(L)'
;LFTALVGSGVQIFCMALITIVLAMLGMLSPASRGALMTAGILLYVFMGLIAGYMAGRLYRTLRGQQWKSAAFWTATLFPAFVFSTCFFLNFFIWGKHSSGAVPFTTMMALFSLWICVSVPLTFIGYYFGFR
;
A
#
# COMPACT_ATOMS: atom_id res chain seq x y z
N LEU A 1 12.48 -10.89 0.67
CA LEU A 1 12.68 -9.77 -0.28
C LEU A 1 12.00 -10.05 -1.62
N PHE A 2 12.38 -11.10 -2.36
CA PHE A 2 11.68 -11.49 -3.60
C PHE A 2 10.15 -11.64 -3.42
N THR A 3 9.73 -12.35 -2.37
CA THR A 3 8.30 -12.51 -2.04
C THR A 3 7.60 -11.21 -1.71
N ALA A 4 8.31 -10.26 -1.12
CA ALA A 4 7.78 -8.94 -0.81
C ALA A 4 7.53 -8.14 -2.09
N LEU A 5 8.50 -8.17 -3.04
CA LEU A 5 8.37 -7.51 -4.34
C LEU A 5 7.20 -8.09 -5.15
N VAL A 6 7.05 -9.42 -5.18
CA VAL A 6 5.92 -10.06 -5.87
C VAL A 6 4.60 -9.71 -5.20
N GLY A 7 4.53 -9.78 -3.86
CA GLY A 7 3.33 -9.40 -3.09
C GLY A 7 2.88 -7.96 -3.38
N SER A 8 3.81 -7.00 -3.30
CA SER A 8 3.53 -5.60 -3.63
C SER A 8 3.16 -5.40 -5.11
N GLY A 9 3.78 -6.14 -6.04
CA GLY A 9 3.41 -6.11 -7.45
C GLY A 9 1.96 -6.53 -7.69
N VAL A 10 1.53 -7.65 -7.08
CA VAL A 10 0.14 -8.12 -7.15
C VAL A 10 -0.81 -7.11 -6.51
N GLN A 11 -0.43 -6.51 -5.38
CA GLN A 11 -1.22 -5.49 -4.70
C GLN A 11 -1.56 -4.31 -5.62
N ILE A 12 -0.55 -3.76 -6.28
CA ILE A 12 -0.68 -2.60 -7.17
C ILE A 12 -1.46 -2.99 -8.43
N PHE A 13 -1.20 -4.18 -8.98
CA PHE A 13 -1.92 -4.67 -10.16
C PHE A 13 -3.42 -4.82 -9.89
N CYS A 14 -3.80 -5.48 -8.79
CA CYS A 14 -5.20 -5.64 -8.40
C CYS A 14 -5.86 -4.28 -8.09
N MET A 15 -5.16 -3.39 -7.36
CA MET A 15 -5.66 -2.04 -7.09
C MET A 15 -5.92 -1.27 -8.39
N ALA A 16 -4.97 -1.29 -9.34
CA ALA A 16 -5.11 -0.60 -10.62
C ALA A 16 -6.30 -1.15 -11.43
N LEU A 17 -6.43 -2.48 -11.51
CA LEU A 17 -7.53 -3.13 -12.23
C LEU A 17 -8.90 -2.72 -11.64
N ILE A 18 -9.05 -2.80 -10.31
CA ILE A 18 -10.31 -2.41 -9.64
C ILE A 18 -10.60 -0.92 -9.86
N THR A 19 -9.57 -0.07 -9.76
CA THR A 19 -9.74 1.37 -9.96
C THR A 19 -10.19 1.69 -11.39
N ILE A 20 -9.62 1.01 -12.40
CA ILE A 20 -10.02 1.16 -13.80
C ILE A 20 -11.48 0.73 -14.00
N VAL A 21 -11.88 -0.41 -13.44
CA VAL A 21 -13.27 -0.89 -13.53
C VAL A 21 -14.24 0.08 -12.87
N LEU A 22 -13.94 0.57 -11.67
CA LEU A 22 -14.78 1.55 -10.96
C LEU A 22 -14.84 2.91 -11.70
N ALA A 23 -13.76 3.30 -12.37
CA ALA A 23 -13.74 4.48 -13.23
C ALA A 23 -14.62 4.28 -14.48
N MET A 24 -14.55 3.10 -15.11
CA MET A 24 -15.38 2.76 -16.28
C MET A 24 -16.87 2.67 -15.95
N LEU A 25 -17.24 2.23 -14.74
CA LEU A 25 -18.62 2.20 -14.26
C LEU A 25 -19.19 3.58 -13.90
N GLY A 26 -18.39 4.65 -14.04
CA GLY A 26 -18.82 6.03 -13.77
C GLY A 26 -18.93 6.38 -12.28
N MET A 27 -18.64 5.44 -11.37
CA MET A 27 -18.68 5.66 -9.92
C MET A 27 -17.56 6.58 -9.42
N LEU A 28 -16.43 6.61 -10.14
CA LEU A 28 -15.27 7.46 -9.86
C LEU A 28 -15.10 8.47 -11.00
N SER A 29 -15.93 9.51 -11.03
CA SER A 29 -15.77 10.59 -12.02
C SER A 29 -14.46 11.36 -11.77
N PRO A 30 -13.62 11.61 -12.80
CA PRO A 30 -12.39 12.41 -12.68
C PRO A 30 -12.59 13.85 -12.18
N ALA A 31 -13.84 14.32 -12.18
CA ALA A 31 -14.22 15.66 -11.70
C ALA A 31 -14.01 15.84 -10.19
N SER A 32 -14.03 14.76 -9.40
CA SER A 32 -13.79 14.78 -7.95
C SER A 32 -12.41 14.18 -7.62
N ARG A 33 -11.33 14.85 -8.08
CA ARG A 33 -9.93 14.42 -7.89
C ARG A 33 -9.62 13.91 -6.47
N GLY A 34 -10.20 14.54 -5.44
CA GLY A 34 -10.05 14.12 -4.04
C GLY A 34 -10.72 12.77 -3.71
N ALA A 35 -11.92 12.51 -4.23
CA ALA A 35 -12.62 11.25 -4.00
C ALA A 35 -11.87 10.07 -4.62
N LEU A 36 -11.29 10.26 -5.81
CA LEU A 36 -10.47 9.26 -6.49
C LEU A 36 -9.17 8.95 -5.72
N MET A 37 -8.49 9.97 -5.18
CA MET A 37 -7.32 9.77 -4.32
C MET A 37 -7.64 8.99 -3.05
N THR A 38 -8.71 9.35 -2.34
CA THR A 38 -9.12 8.66 -1.11
C THR A 38 -9.55 7.21 -1.39
N ALA A 39 -10.31 6.98 -2.47
CA ALA A 39 -10.68 5.63 -2.88
C ALA A 39 -9.47 4.77 -3.23
N GLY A 40 -8.49 5.33 -3.95
CA GLY A 40 -7.24 4.63 -4.27
C GLY A 40 -6.45 4.22 -3.02
N ILE A 41 -6.35 5.08 -2.02
CA ILE A 41 -5.69 4.77 -0.73
C ILE A 41 -6.42 3.62 -0.01
N LEU A 42 -7.74 3.69 0.07
CA LEU A 42 -8.54 2.64 0.73
C LEU A 42 -8.41 1.31 0.00
N LEU A 43 -8.55 1.30 -1.33
CA LEU A 43 -8.37 0.10 -2.16
C LEU A 43 -6.98 -0.49 -1.96
N TYR A 44 -5.94 0.34 -2.01
CA TYR A 44 -4.57 -0.11 -1.77
C TYR A 44 -4.41 -0.83 -0.42
N VAL A 45 -5.02 -0.30 0.64
CA VAL A 45 -4.94 -0.87 2.00
C VAL A 45 -5.67 -2.20 2.09
N PHE A 46 -6.86 -2.30 1.50
CA PHE A 46 -7.59 -3.58 1.42
C PHE A 46 -6.85 -4.63 0.59
N MET A 47 -6.23 -4.23 -0.53
CA MET A 47 -5.40 -5.12 -1.34
C MET A 47 -4.16 -5.63 -0.58
N GLY A 48 -3.79 -5.02 0.55
CA GLY A 48 -2.72 -5.50 1.43
C GLY A 48 -2.92 -6.93 1.92
N LEU A 49 -4.17 -7.40 2.07
CA LEU A 49 -4.48 -8.78 2.42
C LEU A 49 -4.08 -9.76 1.29
N ILE A 50 -4.43 -9.43 0.05
CA ILE A 50 -4.09 -10.23 -1.14
C ILE A 50 -2.59 -10.25 -1.35
N ALA A 51 -1.94 -9.10 -1.16
CA ALA A 51 -0.49 -8.97 -1.20
C ALA A 51 0.20 -9.91 -0.20
N GLY A 52 -0.27 -9.90 1.05
CA GLY A 52 0.19 -10.80 2.11
C GLY A 52 0.01 -12.26 1.73
N TYR A 53 -1.19 -12.64 1.28
CA TYR A 53 -1.52 -14.01 0.91
C TYR A 53 -0.63 -14.57 -0.20
N MET A 54 -0.46 -13.81 -1.29
CA MET A 54 0.37 -14.22 -2.42
C MET A 54 1.85 -14.29 -2.03
N ALA A 55 2.34 -13.32 -1.25
CA ALA A 55 3.69 -13.34 -0.72
C ALA A 55 3.93 -14.53 0.24
N GLY A 56 2.94 -14.87 1.08
CA GLY A 56 2.98 -16.01 2.00
C GLY A 56 3.03 -17.35 1.26
N ARG A 57 2.19 -17.53 0.23
CA ARG A 57 2.21 -18.74 -0.62
C ARG A 57 3.55 -18.90 -1.33
N LEU A 58 4.07 -17.83 -1.93
CA LEU A 58 5.36 -17.86 -2.60
C LEU A 58 6.52 -18.11 -1.63
N TYR A 59 6.44 -17.61 -0.40
CA TYR A 59 7.45 -17.87 0.62
C TYR A 59 7.44 -19.33 1.08
N ARG A 60 6.26 -19.95 1.14
CA ARG A 60 6.12 -21.38 1.43
C ARG A 60 6.73 -22.24 0.32
N THR A 61 6.50 -21.92 -0.96
CA THR A 61 7.10 -22.68 -2.08
C THR A 61 8.63 -22.57 -2.10
N LEU A 62 9.17 -21.44 -1.65
CA LEU A 62 10.61 -21.24 -1.48
C LEU A 62 11.20 -21.89 -0.22
N ARG A 63 10.43 -22.71 0.51
CA ARG A 63 10.83 -23.38 1.76
C ARG A 63 11.38 -22.42 2.83
N GLY A 64 10.86 -21.20 2.86
CA GLY A 64 11.28 -20.18 3.83
C GLY A 64 10.89 -20.55 5.27
N GLN A 65 11.85 -20.50 6.19
CA GLN A 65 11.64 -20.85 7.61
C GLN A 65 11.16 -19.66 8.46
N GLN A 66 11.43 -18.42 8.04
CA GLN A 66 11.18 -17.20 8.83
C GLN A 66 10.04 -16.35 8.27
N TRP A 67 8.81 -16.89 8.35
CA TRP A 67 7.61 -16.23 7.81
C TRP A 67 7.32 -14.87 8.45
N LYS A 68 7.61 -14.67 9.75
CA LYS A 68 7.37 -13.39 10.45
C LYS A 68 8.21 -12.24 9.90
N SER A 69 9.51 -12.49 9.69
CA SER A 69 10.43 -11.49 9.13
C SER A 69 10.04 -11.16 7.69
N ALA A 70 9.73 -12.20 6.89
CA ALA A 70 9.31 -12.00 5.51
C ALA A 70 7.96 -11.25 5.38
N ALA A 71 7.00 -11.50 6.28
CA ALA A 71 5.75 -10.76 6.37
C ALA A 71 5.99 -9.28 6.71
N PHE A 72 6.87 -9.01 7.70
CA PHE A 72 7.26 -7.64 8.06
C PHE A 72 7.84 -6.88 6.87
N TRP A 73 8.80 -7.46 6.16
CA TRP A 73 9.38 -6.86 4.97
C TRP A 73 8.35 -6.60 3.87
N THR A 74 7.36 -7.49 3.70
CA THR A 74 6.29 -7.33 2.70
C THR A 74 5.36 -6.17 3.06
N ALA A 75 5.03 -6.01 4.34
CA ALA A 75 4.15 -4.96 4.82
C ALA A 75 4.81 -3.57 4.89
N THR A 76 6.14 -3.51 4.98
CA THR A 76 6.87 -2.24 5.22
C THR A 76 7.70 -1.73 4.05
N LEU A 77 8.29 -2.58 3.20
CA LEU A 77 9.20 -2.12 2.14
C LEU A 77 8.58 -1.07 1.22
N PHE A 78 7.43 -1.40 0.65
CA PHE A 78 6.82 -0.55 -0.36
C PHE A 78 6.21 0.74 0.24
N PRO A 79 5.42 0.69 1.33
CA PRO A 79 4.90 1.91 1.93
C PRO A 79 5.99 2.81 2.53
N ALA A 80 7.06 2.24 3.10
CA ALA A 80 8.18 3.02 3.62
C ALA A 80 8.90 3.80 2.51
N PHE A 81 9.14 3.16 1.37
CA PHE A 81 9.78 3.80 0.22
C PHE A 81 8.93 4.95 -0.33
N VAL A 82 7.62 4.72 -0.50
CA VAL A 82 6.68 5.76 -0.95
C VAL A 82 6.61 6.90 0.06
N PHE A 83 6.43 6.60 1.35
CA PHE A 83 6.34 7.61 2.40
C PHE A 83 7.61 8.45 2.52
N SER A 84 8.79 7.83 2.44
CA SER A 84 10.08 8.54 2.46
C SER A 84 10.23 9.47 1.27
N THR A 85 9.84 9.02 0.07
CA THR A 85 9.89 9.85 -1.15
C THR A 85 8.91 11.01 -1.05
N CYS A 86 7.69 10.76 -0.60
CA CYS A 86 6.69 11.80 -0.38
C CYS A 86 7.15 12.82 0.68
N PHE A 87 7.74 12.37 1.79
CA PHE A 87 8.27 13.25 2.82
C PHE A 87 9.40 14.13 2.30
N PHE A 88 10.35 13.54 1.56
CA PHE A 88 11.44 14.28 0.95
C PHE A 88 10.93 15.34 -0.04
N LEU A 89 10.00 14.97 -0.94
CA LEU A 89 9.39 15.92 -1.86
C LEU A 89 8.58 17.01 -1.13
N ASN A 90 7.82 16.64 -0.11
CA ASN A 90 7.02 17.58 0.67
C ASN A 90 7.90 18.63 1.38
N PHE A 91 9.10 18.25 1.83
CA PHE A 91 10.07 19.18 2.42
C PHE A 91 10.47 20.30 1.44
N PHE A 92 10.72 19.98 0.17
CA PHE A 92 11.03 20.99 -0.86
C PHE A 92 9.83 21.89 -1.19
N ILE A 93 8.63 21.32 -1.24
CA ILE A 93 7.39 22.04 -1.56
C ILE A 93 7.07 23.06 -0.46
N TRP A 94 7.32 22.70 0.81
CA TRP A 94 7.21 23.62 1.94
C TRP A 94 8.16 24.82 1.82
N GLY A 95 9.40 24.57 1.39
CA GLY A 95 10.37 25.65 1.13
C GLY A 95 9.95 26.63 0.03
N LYS A 96 9.07 26.20 -0.89
CA LYS A 96 8.51 27.05 -1.97
C LYS A 96 7.17 27.70 -1.61
N HIS A 97 6.64 27.50 -0.39
CA HIS A 97 5.34 28.02 0.05
C HIS A 97 4.20 27.70 -0.95
N SER A 98 4.30 26.55 -1.63
CA SER A 98 3.32 26.17 -2.64
C SER A 98 2.09 25.53 -2.00
N SER A 99 0.90 25.88 -2.49
CA SER A 99 -0.38 25.31 -2.06
C SER A 99 -0.53 23.80 -2.31
N GLY A 100 0.45 23.17 -2.97
CA GLY A 100 0.54 21.71 -3.11
C GLY A 100 1.18 21.00 -1.91
N ALA A 101 1.57 21.72 -0.86
CA ALA A 101 2.14 21.11 0.34
C ALA A 101 1.11 20.23 1.06
N VAL A 102 1.50 18.98 1.30
CA VAL A 102 0.69 18.03 2.06
C VAL A 102 0.75 18.45 3.54
N PRO A 103 -0.38 18.81 4.17
CA PRO A 103 -0.38 19.28 5.55
C PRO A 103 0.09 18.16 6.49
N PHE A 104 0.84 18.53 7.53
CA PHE A 104 1.45 17.59 8.47
C PHE A 104 0.43 16.57 9.04
N THR A 105 -0.80 17.01 9.32
CA THR A 105 -1.90 16.16 9.77
C THR A 105 -2.21 15.00 8.81
N THR A 106 -2.18 15.25 7.49
CA THR A 106 -2.44 14.19 6.50
C THR A 106 -1.28 13.21 6.40
N MET A 107 -0.04 13.66 6.61
CA MET A 107 1.11 12.74 6.69
C MET A 107 1.01 11.82 7.91
N MET A 108 0.63 12.36 9.08
CA MET A 108 0.37 11.55 10.27
C MET A 108 -0.78 10.57 10.06
N ALA A 109 -1.86 10.99 9.38
CA ALA A 109 -2.99 10.11 9.08
C ALA A 109 -2.61 8.96 8.14
N LEU A 110 -1.80 9.21 7.11
CA LEU A 110 -1.29 8.14 6.22
C LEU A 110 -0.36 7.19 6.97
N PHE A 111 0.49 7.71 7.84
CA PHE A 111 1.39 6.90 8.66
C PHE A 111 0.62 6.00 9.66
N SER A 112 -0.41 6.56 10.33
CA SER A 112 -1.24 5.79 11.25
C SER A 112 -2.07 4.74 10.52
N LEU A 113 -2.61 5.06 9.34
CA LEU A 113 -3.33 4.11 8.50
C LEU A 113 -2.44 2.95 8.08
N TRP A 114 -1.19 3.24 7.68
CA TRP A 114 -0.22 2.21 7.34
C TRP A 114 0.05 1.25 8.51
N ILE A 115 0.38 1.77 9.70
CA ILE A 115 0.72 0.92 10.86
C ILE A 115 -0.51 0.21 11.44
N CYS A 116 -1.62 0.93 11.63
CA CYS A 116 -2.79 0.39 12.32
C CYS A 116 -3.64 -0.54 11.45
N VAL A 117 -3.66 -0.34 10.13
CA VAL A 117 -4.54 -1.09 9.21
C VAL A 117 -3.73 -1.91 8.22
N SER A 118 -2.88 -1.27 7.42
CA SER A 118 -2.22 -1.97 6.31
C SER A 118 -1.28 -3.08 6.81
N VAL A 119 -0.45 -2.81 7.82
CA VAL A 119 0.46 -3.81 8.39
C VAL A 119 -0.27 -5.05 8.93
N PRO A 120 -1.25 -4.92 9.83
CA PRO A 120 -1.97 -6.10 10.32
C PRO A 120 -2.74 -6.84 9.21
N LEU A 121 -3.36 -6.12 8.25
CA LEU A 121 -4.04 -6.77 7.13
C LEU A 121 -3.09 -7.63 6.30
N THR A 122 -1.90 -7.11 5.98
CA THR A 122 -0.88 -7.85 5.24
C THR A 122 -0.34 -9.02 6.04
N PHE A 123 -0.16 -8.87 7.36
CA PHE A 123 0.24 -9.98 8.23
C PHE A 123 -0.81 -11.11 8.27
N ILE A 124 -2.09 -10.76 8.38
CA ILE A 124 -3.20 -11.72 8.37
C ILE A 124 -3.21 -12.46 7.03
N GLY A 125 -3.17 -11.74 5.91
CA GLY A 125 -3.11 -12.34 4.59
C GLY A 125 -1.91 -13.28 4.45
N TYR A 126 -0.74 -12.85 4.92
CA TYR A 126 0.48 -13.65 4.88
C TYR A 126 0.39 -14.93 5.71
N TYR A 127 -0.17 -14.86 6.91
CA TYR A 127 -0.39 -16.02 7.76
C TYR A 127 -1.30 -17.07 7.07
N PHE A 128 -2.39 -16.63 6.45
CA PHE A 128 -3.26 -17.51 5.67
C PHE A 128 -2.59 -18.07 4.40
N GLY A 129 -1.70 -17.32 3.77
CA GLY A 129 -0.96 -17.80 2.59
C GLY A 129 0.15 -18.78 2.93
N PHE A 130 0.76 -18.64 4.11
CA PHE A 130 1.86 -19.50 4.56
C PHE A 130 1.37 -20.83 5.16
N ARG A 131 0.18 -20.85 5.77
CA ARG A 131 -0.44 -22.07 6.31
C ARG A 131 -0.91 -23.00 5.21
#